data_AF-A0A1H7DUT9-F1
#
_entry.id   AF-A0A1H7DUT9-F1
#
_cell.length_a   1.000
_cell.length_b   1.000
_cell.length_c   1.000
_cell.angle_alpha   90.00
_cell.angle_beta   90.00
_cell.angle_gamma   90.00
#
_symmetry.space_group_name_H-M   'P 1'
#
loop_
_entity.id
_entity.type
_entity.pdbx_description
1 polymer ?
#
loop_
_entity_poly.entity_id
_entity_poly.type
_entity_poly.pdbx_seq_one_letter_code
_entity_poly.pdbx_strand_id
1 'polypeptide(L)'
;MEMNVQLHHVVSDITGATGMRVIRAIADGERNPATLAQMRDVRCHASTETICSALTGNWRDEHVFALCQSLALFDFYQLKIVECDRKLEIALRDLEGDDGYDIARLPKVRTRTKQVNAPDFEVRSALYRVLGVDLTQIHGIGPSLALKLVGEVSRRRSATNADQGAMAASHPSRSTTLWIGSSTLLPLIRPGGPTLPTSAPWRALPIWLS
;
A
#
# COMPACT_ATOMS: atom_id res chain seq x y z
N MET A 1 10.63 -22.04 -29.89
CA MET A 1 9.57 -23.05 -29.75
C MET A 1 9.23 -23.16 -28.27
N GLU A 2 8.10 -22.60 -27.88
CA GLU A 2 7.69 -22.41 -26.48
C GLU A 2 6.92 -23.62 -25.91
N MET A 3 6.64 -23.55 -24.61
CA MET A 3 5.69 -24.43 -23.93
C MET A 3 4.27 -24.11 -24.41
N ASN A 4 3.79 -24.88 -25.39
CA ASN A 4 2.42 -24.78 -25.91
C ASN A 4 1.41 -25.38 -24.91
N VAL A 5 1.15 -24.67 -23.82
CA VAL A 5 0.21 -25.04 -22.75
C VAL A 5 -0.82 -23.93 -22.58
N GLN A 6 -2.09 -24.25 -22.82
CA GLN A 6 -3.16 -23.27 -23.02
C GLN A 6 -4.07 -23.11 -21.78
N LEU A 7 -3.51 -23.31 -20.59
CA LEU A 7 -4.24 -23.23 -19.31
C LEU A 7 -5.01 -21.90 -19.14
N HIS A 8 -4.47 -20.80 -19.69
CA HIS A 8 -5.07 -19.47 -19.67
C HIS A 8 -6.33 -19.31 -20.56
N HIS A 9 -6.62 -20.25 -21.46
CA HIS A 9 -7.87 -20.29 -22.23
C HIS A 9 -9.00 -21.05 -21.51
N VAL A 10 -8.67 -21.89 -20.52
CA VAL A 10 -9.65 -22.79 -19.85
C VAL A 10 -9.90 -22.45 -18.38
N VAL A 11 -9.10 -21.57 -17.77
CA VAL A 11 -9.32 -21.05 -16.42
C VAL A 11 -9.53 -19.54 -16.48
N SER A 12 -10.62 -19.05 -15.89
CA SER A 12 -10.99 -17.62 -15.89
C SER A 12 -10.02 -16.69 -15.14
N ASP A 13 -9.12 -17.26 -14.35
CA ASP A 13 -8.04 -16.59 -13.63
C ASP A 13 -6.87 -17.59 -13.44
N ILE A 14 -5.74 -17.32 -14.08
CA ILE A 14 -4.54 -18.15 -14.01
C ILE A 14 -3.82 -18.04 -12.65
N THR A 15 -3.95 -16.91 -11.96
CA THR A 15 -3.47 -16.71 -10.58
C THR A 15 -4.44 -17.24 -9.53
N GLY A 16 -5.68 -17.57 -9.93
CA GLY A 16 -6.71 -18.13 -9.08
C GLY A 16 -6.44 -19.57 -8.64
N ALA A 17 -7.21 -20.03 -7.65
CA ALA A 17 -6.94 -21.28 -6.93
C ALA A 17 -6.80 -22.55 -7.80
N THR A 18 -7.46 -22.64 -8.95
CA THR A 18 -7.23 -23.76 -9.91
C THR A 18 -5.94 -23.58 -10.69
N GLY A 19 -5.72 -22.42 -11.30
CA GLY A 19 -4.53 -22.15 -12.10
C GLY A 19 -3.24 -22.28 -11.28
N MET A 20 -3.21 -21.69 -10.09
CA MET A 20 -2.04 -21.73 -9.21
C MET A 20 -1.76 -23.13 -8.63
N ARG A 21 -2.78 -23.98 -8.39
CA ARG A 21 -2.57 -25.40 -8.02
C ARG A 21 -1.89 -26.18 -9.14
N VAL A 22 -2.40 -26.02 -10.37
CA VAL A 22 -1.86 -26.71 -11.56
C VAL A 22 -0.43 -26.22 -11.86
N ILE A 23 -0.19 -24.91 -11.80
CA ILE A 23 1.14 -24.30 -12.03
C ILE A 23 2.16 -24.75 -10.99
N ARG A 24 1.79 -24.84 -9.70
CA ARG A 24 2.67 -25.37 -8.66
C ARG A 24 2.97 -26.85 -8.86
N ALA A 25 1.98 -27.69 -9.15
CA ALA A 25 2.21 -29.10 -9.45
C ALA A 25 3.14 -29.31 -10.67
N ILE A 26 3.06 -28.45 -11.70
CA ILE A 26 4.00 -28.47 -12.82
C ILE A 26 5.43 -28.09 -12.36
N ALA A 27 5.57 -27.08 -11.50
CA ALA A 27 6.87 -26.72 -10.92
C ALA A 27 7.46 -27.84 -10.04
N ASP A 28 6.60 -28.54 -9.28
CA ASP A 28 6.94 -29.69 -8.43
C ASP A 28 7.27 -30.98 -9.24
N GLY A 29 7.03 -30.97 -10.56
CA GLY A 29 7.43 -32.06 -11.48
C GLY A 29 6.30 -32.89 -12.08
N GLU A 30 5.03 -32.66 -11.75
CA GLU A 30 3.90 -33.37 -12.37
C GLU A 30 3.74 -32.96 -13.86
N ARG A 31 3.54 -33.95 -14.73
CA ARG A 31 3.45 -33.82 -16.19
C ARG A 31 2.19 -34.47 -16.77
N ASN A 32 1.49 -35.31 -16.00
CA ASN A 32 0.30 -36.01 -16.45
C ASN A 32 -0.90 -35.04 -16.55
N PRO A 33 -1.41 -34.74 -17.77
CA PRO A 33 -2.54 -33.82 -17.93
C PRO A 33 -3.81 -34.31 -17.23
N ALA A 34 -3.97 -35.62 -17.06
CA ALA A 34 -5.11 -36.21 -16.35
C ALA A 34 -5.02 -36.02 -14.82
N THR A 35 -3.82 -36.04 -14.22
CA THR A 35 -3.65 -35.68 -12.80
C THR A 35 -3.94 -34.19 -12.60
N LEU A 36 -3.31 -33.35 -13.42
CA LEU A 36 -3.44 -31.89 -13.33
C LEU A 36 -4.89 -31.43 -13.55
N ALA A 37 -5.64 -32.03 -14.48
CA ALA A 37 -7.05 -31.73 -14.70
C ALA A 37 -7.96 -32.14 -13.53
N GLN A 38 -7.57 -33.13 -12.72
CA GLN A 38 -8.28 -33.46 -11.46
C GLN A 38 -8.03 -32.43 -10.35
N MET A 39 -6.99 -31.59 -10.45
CA MET A 39 -6.74 -30.48 -9.51
C MET A 39 -7.68 -29.28 -9.73
N ARG A 40 -8.75 -29.42 -10.53
CA ARG A 40 -9.77 -28.39 -10.79
C ARG A 40 -10.63 -28.13 -9.55
N ASP A 41 -10.96 -26.86 -9.29
CA ASP A 41 -11.95 -26.50 -8.27
C ASP A 41 -13.39 -26.82 -8.75
N VAL A 42 -14.30 -27.13 -7.81
CA VAL A 42 -15.72 -27.38 -8.11
C VAL A 42 -16.38 -26.15 -8.76
N ARG A 43 -15.86 -24.94 -8.52
CA ARG A 43 -16.34 -23.67 -9.11
C ARG A 43 -15.84 -23.38 -10.52
N CYS A 44 -14.94 -24.19 -11.08
CA CYS A 44 -14.43 -23.98 -12.43
C CYS A 44 -15.37 -24.63 -13.46
N HIS A 45 -15.86 -23.83 -14.41
CA HIS A 45 -16.84 -24.26 -15.42
C HIS A 45 -16.27 -25.16 -16.53
N ALA A 46 -14.95 -25.24 -16.72
CA ALA A 46 -14.33 -26.06 -17.76
C ALA A 46 -14.35 -27.55 -17.40
N SER A 47 -14.71 -28.39 -18.37
CA SER A 47 -14.75 -29.85 -18.17
C SER A 47 -13.35 -30.43 -17.91
N THR A 48 -13.27 -31.63 -17.36
CA THR A 48 -11.98 -32.26 -17.03
C THR A 48 -11.22 -32.62 -18.31
N GLU A 49 -11.93 -33.03 -19.37
CA GLU A 49 -11.39 -33.24 -20.71
C GLU A 49 -10.88 -31.93 -21.32
N THR A 50 -11.60 -30.82 -21.12
CA THR A 50 -11.25 -29.50 -21.65
C THR A 50 -9.92 -29.01 -21.04
N ILE A 51 -9.75 -29.16 -19.72
CA ILE A 51 -8.50 -28.81 -19.04
C ILE A 51 -7.36 -29.78 -19.42
N CYS A 52 -7.64 -31.09 -19.50
CA CYS A 52 -6.67 -32.09 -19.94
C CYS A 52 -6.15 -31.80 -21.36
N SER A 53 -7.03 -31.42 -22.28
CA SER A 53 -6.68 -31.00 -23.64
C SER A 53 -5.79 -29.75 -23.66
N ALA A 54 -6.15 -28.70 -22.90
CA ALA A 54 -5.34 -27.49 -22.80
C ALA A 54 -3.97 -27.68 -22.10
N LEU A 55 -3.81 -28.76 -21.33
CA LEU A 55 -2.55 -29.20 -20.72
C LEU A 55 -1.80 -30.23 -21.57
N THR A 56 -2.34 -30.66 -22.71
CA THR A 56 -1.66 -31.55 -23.66
C THR A 56 -0.72 -30.71 -24.54
N GLY A 57 0.51 -30.51 -24.04
CA GLY A 57 1.49 -29.59 -24.61
C GLY A 57 2.94 -30.11 -24.58
N ASN A 58 3.87 -29.26 -25.03
CA ASN A 58 5.30 -29.58 -25.03
C ASN A 58 5.98 -29.09 -23.74
N TRP A 59 6.36 -30.02 -22.87
CA TRP A 59 6.89 -29.77 -21.52
C TRP A 59 8.42 -29.82 -21.45
N ARG A 60 9.13 -29.06 -22.29
CA ARG A 60 10.61 -29.01 -22.24
C ARG A 60 11.11 -28.38 -20.94
N ASP A 61 12.21 -28.91 -20.42
CA ASP A 61 12.78 -28.50 -19.13
C ASP A 61 13.21 -27.02 -19.09
N GLU A 62 13.59 -26.39 -20.21
CA GLU A 62 13.96 -24.97 -20.21
C GLU A 62 12.75 -24.06 -19.94
N HIS A 63 11.55 -24.47 -20.38
CA HIS A 63 10.31 -23.73 -20.14
C HIS A 63 9.76 -24.00 -18.74
N VAL A 64 9.91 -25.23 -18.25
CA VAL A 64 9.63 -25.56 -16.84
C VAL A 64 10.51 -24.71 -15.93
N PHE A 65 11.82 -24.60 -16.22
CA PHE A 65 12.73 -23.76 -15.46
C PHE A 65 12.29 -22.28 -15.47
N ALA A 66 11.94 -21.74 -16.64
CA ALA A 66 11.41 -20.38 -16.75
C ALA A 66 10.09 -20.16 -15.97
N LEU A 67 9.21 -21.17 -15.95
CA LEU A 67 7.98 -21.17 -15.15
C LEU A 67 8.31 -21.15 -13.65
N CYS A 68 9.26 -21.97 -13.18
CA CYS A 68 9.69 -22.00 -11.78
C CYS A 68 10.31 -20.65 -11.33
N GLN A 69 11.14 -20.02 -12.17
CA GLN A 69 11.64 -18.66 -11.88
C GLN A 69 10.51 -17.63 -11.79
N SER A 70 9.54 -17.70 -12.71
CA SER A 70 8.37 -16.81 -12.73
C SER A 70 7.47 -17.01 -11.50
N LEU A 71 7.32 -18.24 -11.04
CA LEU A 71 6.55 -18.62 -9.84
C LEU A 71 7.23 -18.10 -8.57
N ALA A 72 8.55 -18.28 -8.45
CA ALA A 72 9.33 -17.74 -7.32
C ALA A 72 9.24 -16.20 -7.24
N LEU A 73 9.31 -15.51 -8.38
CA LEU A 73 9.09 -14.06 -8.44
C LEU A 73 7.66 -13.68 -8.06
N PHE A 74 6.65 -14.40 -8.55
CA PHE A 74 5.25 -14.17 -8.18
C PHE A 74 5.03 -14.29 -6.66
N ASP A 75 5.48 -15.37 -6.03
CA ASP A 75 5.31 -15.58 -4.58
C ASP A 75 6.08 -14.52 -3.76
N PHE A 76 7.26 -14.08 -4.23
CA PHE A 76 7.97 -12.94 -3.63
C PHE A 76 7.17 -11.63 -3.74
N TYR A 77 6.55 -11.35 -4.89
CA TYR A 77 5.70 -10.16 -5.04
C TYR A 77 4.45 -10.23 -4.16
N GLN A 78 3.81 -11.39 -4.00
CA GLN A 78 2.68 -11.56 -3.06
C GLN A 78 3.09 -11.22 -1.61
N LEU A 79 4.24 -11.72 -1.15
CA LEU A 79 4.78 -11.39 0.18
C LEU A 79 5.01 -9.88 0.34
N LYS A 80 5.44 -9.19 -0.72
CA LYS A 80 5.67 -7.73 -0.70
C LYS A 80 4.38 -6.91 -0.78
N ILE A 81 3.35 -7.39 -1.47
CA ILE A 81 2.00 -6.80 -1.42
C ILE A 81 1.45 -6.85 0.01
N VAL A 82 1.54 -7.99 0.70
CA VAL A 82 1.11 -8.14 2.10
C VAL A 82 1.97 -7.33 3.09
N GLU A 83 3.22 -6.99 2.75
CA GLU A 83 4.02 -6.01 3.51
C GLU A 83 3.50 -4.57 3.32
N CYS A 84 3.14 -4.20 2.08
CA CYS A 84 2.55 -2.90 1.77
C CYS A 84 1.15 -2.73 2.38
N ASP A 85 0.29 -3.75 2.33
CA ASP A 85 -1.06 -3.71 2.91
C ASP A 85 -1.03 -3.44 4.42
N ARG A 86 -0.09 -4.06 5.15
CA ARG A 86 0.08 -3.79 6.60
C ARG A 86 0.54 -2.36 6.88
N LYS A 87 1.42 -1.80 6.04
CA LYS A 87 1.85 -0.39 6.14
C LYS A 87 0.71 0.57 5.79
N LEU A 88 -0.13 0.20 4.82
CA LEU A 88 -1.32 0.93 4.40
C LEU A 88 -2.41 0.92 5.48
N GLU A 89 -2.61 -0.19 6.17
CA GLU A 89 -3.53 -0.27 7.30
C GLU A 89 -3.07 0.62 8.47
N ILE A 90 -1.78 0.60 8.82
CA ILE A 90 -1.21 1.50 9.84
C ILE A 90 -1.41 2.97 9.42
N ALA A 91 -1.03 3.33 8.19
CA ALA A 91 -1.19 4.69 7.69
C ALA A 91 -2.66 5.15 7.55
N LEU A 92 -3.63 4.24 7.53
CA LEU A 92 -5.05 4.56 7.65
C LEU A 92 -5.44 4.81 9.11
N ARG A 93 -4.94 4.02 10.06
CA ARG A 93 -5.16 4.28 11.51
C ARG A 93 -4.54 5.61 11.95
N ASP A 94 -3.37 5.97 11.42
CA ASP A 94 -2.72 7.27 11.66
C ASP A 94 -3.51 8.47 11.08
N LEU A 95 -4.56 8.22 10.28
CA LEU A 95 -5.51 9.21 9.78
C LEU A 95 -6.88 9.14 10.48
N GLU A 96 -7.10 8.18 11.39
CA GLU A 96 -8.26 8.16 12.29
C GLU A 96 -8.02 9.23 13.38
N GLY A 97 -8.98 10.13 13.58
CA GLY A 97 -8.90 11.15 14.64
C GLY A 97 -9.16 10.55 16.03
N ASP A 98 -8.90 11.32 17.10
CA ASP A 98 -8.84 10.86 18.50
C ASP A 98 -10.01 9.93 18.95
N ASP A 99 -11.25 10.20 18.52
CA ASP A 99 -12.44 9.37 18.82
C ASP A 99 -12.80 8.33 17.74
N GLY A 100 -12.27 8.47 16.52
CA GLY A 100 -12.68 7.74 15.33
C GLY A 100 -14.15 7.95 14.92
N TYR A 101 -14.66 7.08 14.04
CA TYR A 101 -16.10 6.98 13.75
C TYR A 101 -16.63 5.56 14.00
N ASP A 102 -17.71 5.47 14.78
CA ASP A 102 -18.34 4.23 15.23
C ASP A 102 -18.82 3.33 14.06
N ILE A 103 -18.14 2.19 13.89
CA ILE A 103 -18.41 1.21 12.82
C ILE A 103 -19.83 0.60 12.96
N ALA A 104 -20.47 0.63 14.13
CA ALA A 104 -21.86 0.17 14.29
C ALA A 104 -22.86 1.01 13.47
N ARG A 105 -22.46 2.21 13.03
CA ARG A 105 -23.23 3.09 12.13
C ARG A 105 -22.95 2.86 10.65
N LEU A 106 -22.01 1.98 10.30
CA LEU A 106 -21.63 1.68 8.92
C LEU A 106 -22.83 1.11 8.15
N PRO A 107 -23.27 1.75 7.04
CA PRO A 107 -24.42 1.26 6.27
C PRO A 107 -24.23 -0.18 5.75
N LYS A 108 -25.32 -0.85 5.39
CA LYS A 108 -25.26 -2.16 4.73
C LYS A 108 -24.48 -2.07 3.41
N VAL A 109 -23.67 -3.08 3.10
CA VAL A 109 -22.94 -3.17 1.82
C VAL A 109 -23.93 -3.15 0.66
N ARG A 110 -23.83 -2.13 -0.21
CA ARG A 110 -24.72 -1.97 -1.38
C ARG A 110 -24.43 -2.99 -2.49
N THR A 111 -23.14 -3.26 -2.76
CA THR A 111 -22.69 -4.18 -3.82
C THR A 111 -21.52 -5.02 -3.32
N ARG A 112 -21.64 -6.36 -3.41
CA ARG A 112 -20.55 -7.30 -3.08
C ARG A 112 -19.74 -7.69 -4.33
N THR A 113 -19.03 -6.71 -4.89
CA THR A 113 -18.01 -6.98 -5.93
C THR A 113 -16.67 -7.27 -5.25
N LYS A 114 -16.19 -8.52 -5.27
CA LYS A 114 -14.80 -8.81 -4.88
C LYS A 114 -13.88 -8.23 -5.97
N GLN A 115 -13.08 -7.23 -5.63
CA GLN A 115 -12.10 -6.66 -6.56
C GLN A 115 -10.88 -7.60 -6.63
N VAL A 116 -10.30 -7.76 -7.83
CA VAL A 116 -9.02 -8.45 -8.02
C VAL A 116 -7.93 -7.60 -7.35
N ASN A 117 -7.02 -8.25 -6.61
CA ASN A 117 -5.97 -7.59 -5.82
C ASN A 117 -6.49 -6.49 -4.87
N ALA A 118 -7.65 -6.74 -4.24
CA ALA A 118 -8.06 -5.98 -3.07
C ALA A 118 -7.08 -6.23 -1.90
N PRO A 119 -6.76 -5.21 -1.07
CA PRO A 119 -5.94 -5.40 0.12
C PRO A 119 -6.52 -6.44 1.09
N ASP A 120 -5.64 -7.12 1.85
CA ASP A 120 -6.02 -8.24 2.74
C ASP A 120 -6.85 -7.81 3.98
N PHE A 121 -6.92 -6.50 4.28
CA PHE A 121 -7.68 -5.94 5.40
C PHE A 121 -9.03 -5.31 4.99
N GLU A 122 -9.91 -5.07 5.95
CA GLU A 122 -11.25 -4.48 5.74
C GLU A 122 -11.20 -2.96 5.44
N VAL A 123 -10.71 -2.63 4.23
CA VAL A 123 -10.55 -1.27 3.70
C VAL A 123 -11.78 -0.39 3.91
N ARG A 124 -12.98 -0.92 3.67
CA ARG A 124 -14.24 -0.17 3.80
C ARG A 124 -14.47 0.30 5.23
N SER A 125 -14.14 -0.54 6.21
CA SER A 125 -14.31 -0.24 7.63
C SER A 125 -13.26 0.77 8.12
N ALA A 126 -12.01 0.65 7.66
CA ALA A 126 -10.94 1.62 7.95
C ALA A 126 -11.25 3.01 7.36
N LEU A 127 -11.66 3.09 6.08
CA LEU A 127 -12.05 4.36 5.45
C LEU A 127 -13.23 5.04 6.15
N TYR A 128 -14.16 4.26 6.71
CA TYR A 128 -15.25 4.81 7.51
C TYR A 128 -14.76 5.44 8.81
N ARG A 129 -13.81 4.83 9.53
CA ARG A 129 -13.21 5.40 10.75
C ARG A 129 -12.41 6.69 10.48
N VAL A 130 -11.91 6.90 9.26
CA VAL A 130 -11.24 8.13 8.82
C VAL A 130 -12.22 9.22 8.37
N LEU A 131 -13.32 8.86 7.69
CA LEU A 131 -14.21 9.83 7.02
C LEU A 131 -15.58 10.07 7.68
N GLY A 132 -16.08 9.13 8.49
CA GLY A 132 -17.47 9.11 8.98
C GLY A 132 -18.53 8.88 7.90
N VAL A 133 -18.13 8.76 6.63
CA VAL A 133 -19.02 8.61 5.46
C VAL A 133 -18.56 7.43 4.62
N ASP A 134 -19.49 6.49 4.35
CA ASP A 134 -19.23 5.35 3.48
C ASP A 134 -19.36 5.72 2.00
N LEU A 135 -18.23 6.06 1.38
CA LEU A 135 -18.15 6.35 -0.06
C LEU A 135 -18.63 5.18 -0.94
N THR A 136 -18.66 3.93 -0.44
CA THR A 136 -19.11 2.76 -1.21
C THR A 136 -20.62 2.65 -1.39
N GLN A 137 -21.40 3.58 -0.81
CA GLN A 137 -22.82 3.75 -1.15
C GLN A 137 -23.02 4.43 -2.51
N ILE A 138 -22.03 5.19 -2.99
CA ILE A 138 -22.08 5.88 -4.29
C ILE A 138 -21.90 4.85 -5.41
N HIS A 139 -22.81 4.87 -6.39
CA HIS A 139 -22.76 3.92 -7.50
C HIS A 139 -21.46 4.10 -8.31
N GLY A 140 -20.75 3.00 -8.57
CA GLY A 140 -19.44 3.00 -9.23
C GLY A 140 -18.22 3.11 -8.29
N ILE A 141 -18.40 3.48 -7.01
CA ILE A 141 -17.28 3.58 -6.06
C ILE A 141 -17.12 2.29 -5.25
N GLY A 142 -16.11 1.49 -5.61
CA GLY A 142 -15.65 0.35 -4.80
C GLY A 142 -14.62 0.75 -3.73
N PRO A 143 -14.34 -0.11 -2.72
CA PRO A 143 -13.40 0.18 -1.65
C PRO A 143 -12.01 0.63 -2.13
N SER A 144 -11.45 -0.01 -3.17
CA SER A 144 -10.13 0.35 -3.70
C SER A 144 -10.11 1.71 -4.41
N LEU A 145 -11.26 2.15 -4.97
CA LEU A 145 -11.37 3.49 -5.56
C LEU A 145 -11.54 4.56 -4.47
N ALA A 146 -12.37 4.30 -3.46
CA ALA A 146 -12.50 5.17 -2.29
C ALA A 146 -11.15 5.37 -1.58
N LEU A 147 -10.39 4.29 -1.39
CA LEU A 147 -9.04 4.29 -0.85
C LEU A 147 -8.08 5.17 -1.67
N LYS A 148 -8.08 5.01 -3.00
CA LYS A 148 -7.25 5.83 -3.89
C LYS A 148 -7.63 7.31 -3.81
N LEU A 149 -8.92 7.64 -3.79
CA LEU A 149 -9.41 9.01 -3.66
C LEU A 149 -8.98 9.64 -2.32
N VAL A 150 -9.09 8.90 -1.21
CA VAL A 150 -8.62 9.37 0.11
C VAL A 150 -7.10 9.58 0.10
N GLY A 151 -6.32 8.67 -0.49
CA GLY A 151 -4.87 8.84 -0.63
C GLY A 151 -4.47 10.11 -1.42
N GLU A 152 -5.20 10.45 -2.48
CA GLU A 152 -4.96 11.66 -3.28
C GLU A 152 -5.49 12.97 -2.64
N VAL A 153 -6.42 12.89 -1.69
CA VAL A 153 -6.96 14.06 -0.97
C VAL A 153 -6.17 14.33 0.31
N SER A 154 -5.96 13.31 1.16
CA SER A 154 -5.28 13.45 2.45
C SER A 154 -3.83 13.95 2.30
N ARG A 155 -3.10 13.49 1.27
CA ARG A 155 -1.73 13.92 0.96
C ARG A 155 -1.62 15.43 0.67
N ARG A 156 -2.71 16.09 0.27
CA ARG A 156 -2.77 17.54 0.04
C ARG A 156 -3.04 18.32 1.34
N ARG A 157 -3.81 17.74 2.27
CA ARG A 157 -4.13 18.38 3.56
C ARG A 157 -2.96 18.37 4.54
N SER A 158 -2.12 17.32 4.50
CA SER A 158 -0.88 17.29 5.28
C SER A 158 0.13 18.36 4.82
N ALA A 159 0.26 18.59 3.50
CA ALA A 159 1.10 19.65 2.95
C ALA A 159 0.67 21.05 3.44
N THR A 160 -0.62 21.39 3.35
CA THR A 160 -1.11 22.71 3.79
C THR A 160 -0.95 22.96 5.29
N ASN A 161 -0.98 21.91 6.12
CA ASN A 161 -0.76 22.06 7.56
C ASN A 161 0.73 22.30 7.89
N ALA A 162 1.66 21.73 7.12
CA ALA A 162 3.08 21.98 7.28
C ALA A 162 3.44 23.45 6.99
N ASP A 163 2.92 24.00 5.89
CA ASP A 163 3.11 25.41 5.52
C ASP A 163 2.49 26.36 6.56
N GLN A 164 1.30 26.04 7.09
CA GLN A 164 0.68 26.83 8.15
C GLN A 164 1.48 26.82 9.46
N GLY A 165 2.07 25.67 9.83
CA GLY A 165 3.00 25.59 10.97
C GLY A 165 4.24 26.47 10.78
N ALA A 166 4.79 26.52 9.56
CA ALA A 166 5.92 27.39 9.23
C ALA A 166 5.55 28.88 9.27
N MET A 167 4.37 29.27 8.77
CA MET A 167 3.91 30.66 8.83
C MET A 167 3.57 31.11 10.25
N ALA A 168 2.96 30.25 11.08
CA ALA A 168 2.58 30.57 12.46
C ALA A 168 3.79 30.96 13.34
N ALA A 169 4.96 30.39 13.07
CA ALA A 169 6.21 30.73 13.76
C ALA A 169 6.79 32.12 13.41
N SER A 170 6.21 32.84 12.44
CA SER A 170 6.81 34.06 11.86
C SER A 170 6.20 35.40 12.29
N HIS A 171 5.18 35.41 13.17
CA HIS A 171 4.52 36.63 13.62
C HIS A 171 5.03 37.14 14.99
N PRO A 172 5.90 38.17 15.05
CA PRO A 172 6.27 38.81 16.31
C PRO A 172 5.07 39.59 16.88
N SER A 173 4.66 39.25 18.10
CA SER A 173 3.53 39.89 18.78
C SER A 173 3.81 41.38 19.03
N ARG A 174 2.91 42.26 18.57
CA ARG A 174 2.94 43.70 18.87
C ARG A 174 2.48 43.95 20.31
N SER A 175 3.39 43.79 21.26
CA SER A 175 3.16 44.26 22.64
C SER A 175 3.39 45.77 22.72
N THR A 176 2.30 46.52 22.88
CA THR A 176 2.36 47.97 23.14
C THR A 176 2.73 48.22 24.60
N THR A 177 3.99 48.58 24.86
CA THR A 177 4.43 49.00 26.20
C THR A 177 4.82 50.47 26.20
N LEU A 178 4.17 51.23 27.07
CA LEU A 178 4.31 52.68 27.20
C LEU A 178 5.66 53.06 27.85
N TRP A 179 6.52 53.78 27.14
CA TRP A 179 7.79 54.26 27.70
C TRP A 179 7.57 55.50 28.58
N ILE A 180 7.53 55.31 29.90
CA ILE A 180 7.70 56.39 30.89
C ILE A 180 9.11 56.26 31.47
N GLY A 181 10.07 56.93 30.84
CA GLY A 181 11.47 56.94 31.31
C GLY A 181 11.74 58.10 32.26
N SER A 182 11.98 57.81 33.54
CA SER A 182 12.50 58.79 34.50
C SER A 182 13.73 58.25 35.23
N SER A 183 14.89 58.66 34.72
CA SER A 183 16.16 58.90 35.43
C SER A 183 16.92 57.74 36.14
N THR A 184 18.24 57.98 36.26
CA THR A 184 19.14 57.51 37.33
C THR A 184 19.87 56.16 37.16
N LEU A 185 20.99 56.23 36.42
CA LEU A 185 22.32 55.63 36.71
C LEU A 185 22.52 54.09 36.86
N LEU A 186 23.48 53.58 36.07
CA LEU A 186 24.28 52.38 36.36
C LEU A 186 25.15 52.58 37.62
N PRO A 187 25.48 51.50 38.35
CA PRO A 187 26.79 50.82 38.20
C PRO A 187 26.68 49.27 38.23
N LEU A 188 27.73 48.43 38.07
CA LEU A 188 29.00 48.44 37.30
C LEU A 188 29.75 47.10 37.61
N ILE A 189 30.48 46.49 36.65
CA ILE A 189 31.39 45.30 36.81
C ILE A 189 30.66 43.95 37.14
N ARG A 190 30.85 42.77 36.49
CA ARG A 190 31.99 41.94 35.99
C ARG A 190 32.79 41.19 37.08
N PRO A 191 33.62 40.15 36.79
CA PRO A 191 33.86 39.42 35.52
C PRO A 191 33.61 37.89 35.60
N GLY A 192 33.75 37.17 34.47
CA GLY A 192 33.80 35.70 34.45
C GLY A 192 33.85 35.11 33.02
N GLY A 193 34.99 34.56 32.62
CA GLY A 193 35.24 33.81 31.38
C GLY A 193 36.57 33.02 31.55
N PRO A 194 37.17 32.41 30.50
CA PRO A 194 36.82 32.38 29.07
C PRO A 194 36.07 31.05 28.73
N THR A 195 36.08 30.34 27.59
CA THR A 195 36.91 30.29 26.35
C THR A 195 36.10 29.97 25.07
N LEU A 196 36.82 29.93 23.95
CA LEU A 196 36.49 29.46 22.59
C LEU A 196 37.59 28.42 22.19
N PRO A 197 37.64 27.76 21.00
CA PRO A 197 36.87 28.03 19.78
C PRO A 197 36.36 26.82 18.95
N THR A 198 35.43 27.15 18.06
CA THR A 198 35.31 26.76 16.64
C THR A 198 36.31 25.76 16.03
N SER A 199 35.79 24.67 15.47
CA SER A 199 36.16 24.19 14.12
C SER A 199 35.01 23.39 13.48
N ALA A 200 34.96 23.38 12.14
CA ALA A 200 33.95 22.72 11.29
C ALA A 200 34.70 21.73 10.35
N PRO A 201 34.14 21.19 9.23
CA PRO A 201 32.75 21.17 8.74
C PRO A 201 32.27 19.79 8.23
N TRP A 202 30.99 19.42 8.42
CA TRP A 202 30.37 18.36 7.61
C TRP A 202 29.83 18.95 6.30
N ARG A 203 30.46 18.56 5.19
CA ARG A 203 30.10 18.98 3.83
C ARG A 203 28.78 18.36 3.37
N ALA A 204 28.06 19.07 2.50
CA ALA A 204 26.95 18.48 1.75
C ALA A 204 27.46 17.43 0.74
N LEU A 205 26.70 16.34 0.58
CA LEU A 205 26.86 15.34 -0.48
C LEU A 205 25.47 14.92 -0.99
N PRO A 206 24.97 15.48 -2.10
CA PRO A 206 23.78 14.96 -2.79
C PRO A 206 24.21 13.80 -3.70
N ILE A 207 23.93 12.56 -3.31
CA ILE A 207 24.09 11.39 -4.17
C ILE A 207 22.84 11.29 -5.06
N TRP A 208 22.97 11.67 -6.33
CA TRP A 208 22.01 11.31 -7.37
C TRP A 208 22.47 10.03 -8.08
N LEU A 209 21.51 9.16 -8.39
CA LEU A 209 21.74 7.97 -9.22
C LEU A 209 21.70 8.33 -10.70
N SER A 210 22.59 7.69 -11.46
CA SER A 210 22.43 7.26 -12.85
C SER A 210 23.12 5.90 -13.01
#